data_AF-A0A961QPU3-F1
#
_entry.id   AF-A0A961QPU3-F1
#
_cell.length_a   1.000
_cell.length_b   1.000
_cell.length_c   1.000
_cell.angle_alpha   90.00
_cell.angle_beta   90.00
_cell.angle_gamma   90.00
#
_symmetry.space_group_name_H-M   'P 1'
#
loop_
_entity.id
_entity.type
_entity.pdbx_description
1 polymer ?
#
loop_
_entity_poly.entity_id
_entity_poly.type
_entity_poly.pdbx_seq_one_letter_code
_entity_poly.pdbx_strand_id
1 'polypeptide(L)' 'MINGRVNPENRLEDQGISGLGNVYYNLIEPALVEAALNRGEGTLGKGGAFYCTTGKHTGRSPKDKFVVRTAGV' A
#
# COMPACT_ATOMS: atom_id res chain seq x y z
N MET A 1 4.91 13.65 -8.72
CA MET A 1 4.07 13.55 -9.94
C MET A 1 2.96 12.52 -9.72
N ILE A 2 1.73 12.81 -10.16
CA ILE A 2 0.60 11.85 -10.10
C ILE A 2 0.61 10.97 -11.36
N ASN A 3 0.54 9.65 -11.17
CA ASN A 3 0.46 8.65 -12.22
C ASN A 3 -0.82 7.84 -12.05
N GLY A 4 -1.61 7.69 -13.13
CA GLY A 4 -2.86 6.92 -13.11
C GLY A 4 -4.10 7.73 -12.72
N ARG A 5 -5.25 7.05 -12.67
CA ARG A 5 -6.56 7.66 -12.38
C ARG A 5 -6.85 7.64 -10.88
N VAL A 6 -7.11 8.80 -10.31
CA VAL A 6 -7.58 8.99 -8.92
C VAL A 6 -9.04 9.42 -8.91
N ASN A 7 -9.74 9.18 -7.79
CA ASN A 7 -11.03 9.81 -7.53
C ASN A 7 -10.80 11.29 -7.14
N PRO A 8 -11.26 12.28 -7.93
CA PRO A 8 -11.02 13.69 -7.63
C PRO A 8 -11.67 14.16 -6.33
N GLU A 9 -12.70 13.46 -5.83
CA GLU A 9 -13.39 13.78 -4.57
C GLU A 9 -12.65 13.26 -3.33
N ASN A 10 -11.62 12.42 -3.51
CA ASN A 10 -10.94 11.72 -2.41
C ASN A 10 -9.44 11.62 -2.69
N ARG A 11 -8.76 12.76 -2.81
CA ARG A 11 -7.31 12.80 -3.06
C ARG A 11 -6.53 12.63 -1.75
N LEU A 12 -5.21 12.53 -1.85
CA LEU A 12 -4.34 12.34 -0.69
C LEU A 12 -4.26 13.61 0.18
N GLU A 13 -4.26 14.78 -0.46
CA GLU A 13 -4.30 16.07 0.22
C GLU A 13 -5.59 16.25 1.04
N ASP A 14 -6.72 15.73 0.56
CA ASP A 14 -8.01 15.77 1.27
C ASP A 14 -7.99 14.87 2.53
N GLN A 15 -7.03 13.93 2.60
CA GLN A 15 -6.75 13.07 3.76
C GLN A 15 -5.61 13.61 4.64
N GLY A 16 -5.11 14.82 4.38
CA GLY A 16 -4.04 15.46 5.14
C GLY A 16 -2.62 15.01 4.76
N ILE A 17 -2.45 14.30 3.64
CA ILE A 17 -1.14 13.82 3.16
C ILE A 17 -0.59 14.81 2.12
N SER A 18 0.55 15.42 2.40
CA SER A 18 1.17 16.44 1.54
C SER A 18 2.69 16.23 1.39
N GLY A 19 3.35 17.02 0.54
CA GLY A 19 4.80 16.93 0.32
C GLY A 19 5.25 15.65 -0.41
N LEU A 20 4.38 15.07 -1.23
CA LEU A 20 4.62 13.77 -1.87
C LEU A 20 5.57 13.88 -3.06
N GLY A 21 6.40 12.84 -3.22
CA GLY A 21 7.20 12.62 -4.43
C GLY A 21 6.34 12.11 -5.58
N ASN A 22 6.47 10.82 -5.90
CA ASN A 22 5.63 10.16 -6.90
C ASN A 22 4.44 9.47 -6.26
N VAL A 23 3.28 9.63 -6.88
CA VAL A 23 2.03 8.98 -6.48
C VAL A 23 1.57 8.11 -7.64
N TYR A 24 1.35 6.82 -7.38
CA TYR A 24 0.95 5.84 -8.39
C TYR A 24 -0.41 5.26 -8.01
N TYR A 25 -1.46 5.65 -8.74
CA TYR A 25 -2.82 5.16 -8.55
C TYR A 25 -3.10 3.98 -9.48
N ASN A 26 -3.69 2.93 -8.92
CA ASN A 26 -4.24 1.80 -9.67
C ASN A 26 -3.23 1.15 -10.64
N LEU A 27 -1.99 0.94 -10.18
CA LEU A 27 -1.02 0.13 -10.93
C LEU A 27 -1.57 -1.29 -11.14
N ILE A 28 -1.32 -1.82 -12.33
CA ILE A 28 -1.60 -3.23 -12.63
C ILE A 28 -0.62 -4.14 -11.88
N GLU A 29 -1.01 -5.39 -11.68
CA GLU A 29 -0.24 -6.39 -10.93
C GLU A 29 1.23 -6.49 -11.37
N PRO A 30 1.58 -6.60 -12.67
CA PRO A 30 2.99 -6.64 -13.09
C PRO A 30 3.81 -5.41 -12.67
N ALA A 31 3.22 -4.21 -12.72
CA ALA A 31 3.89 -2.97 -12.34
C ALA A 31 4.10 -2.89 -10.81
N LEU A 32 3.18 -3.45 -10.02
CA LEU A 32 3.35 -3.59 -8.57
C LEU A 32 4.51 -4.54 -8.24
N VAL A 33 4.57 -5.69 -8.91
CA VAL A 33 5.63 -6.69 -8.72
C VAL A 33 6.99 -6.11 -9.12
N GLU A 34 7.11 -5.47 -10.28
CA GLU A 34 8.34 -4.83 -10.74
C GLU A 34 8.82 -3.76 -9.75
N ALA A 35 7.92 -2.90 -9.27
CA ALA A 35 8.27 -1.88 -8.30
C ALA A 35 8.77 -2.48 -6.97
N ALA A 36 8.14 -3.55 -6.49
CA ALA A 36 8.55 -4.23 -5.27
C ALA A 36 9.91 -4.93 -5.42
N LEU A 37 10.16 -5.56 -6.57
CA LEU A 37 11.46 -6.18 -6.88
C LEU A 37 12.57 -5.13 -6.97
N ASN A 38 12.33 -4.00 -7.65
CA ASN A 38 13.29 -2.91 -7.76
C ASN A 38 13.63 -2.27 -6.41
N ARG A 39 12.70 -2.33 -5.44
CA ARG A 39 12.92 -1.87 -4.05
C ARG A 39 13.51 -2.93 -3.13
N GLY A 40 13.72 -4.16 -3.61
CA GLY A 40 14.23 -5.27 -2.80
C GLY A 40 13.24 -5.75 -1.72
N GLU A 41 11.94 -5.53 -1.91
CA GLU A 41 10.89 -5.89 -0.93
C GLU A 41 10.51 -7.39 -0.97
N GLY A 42 11.06 -8.14 -1.93
CA GLY A 42 10.79 -9.56 -2.11
C GLY A 42 11.56 -10.18 -3.26
N THR A 43 11.18 -11.40 -3.63
CA THR A 43 11.77 -12.17 -4.73
C THR A 43 10.71 -12.94 -5.50
N LEU A 44 11.00 -13.31 -6.74
CA LEU A 44 10.18 -14.25 -7.49
C LEU A 44 10.50 -15.69 -7.07
N GLY A 45 9.45 -16.46 -6.83
CA GLY A 45 9.47 -17.88 -6.57
C GLY A 45 9.33 -18.74 -7.83
N LYS A 46 9.23 -20.05 -7.62
CA LYS A 46 8.91 -20.99 -8.71
C LYS A 46 7.54 -20.64 -9.28
N GLY A 47 7.46 -20.53 -10.60
CA GLY A 47 6.23 -20.15 -11.31
C GLY A 47 5.93 -18.64 -11.33
N GLY A 48 6.86 -17.79 -10.90
CA GLY A 48 6.72 -16.33 -10.99
C GLY A 48 5.90 -15.70 -9.86
N ALA A 49 5.52 -16.46 -8.83
CA ALA A 49 4.85 -15.92 -7.66
C ALA A 49 5.77 -14.99 -6.86
N PHE A 50 5.28 -13.82 -6.46
CA PHE A 50 6.03 -12.90 -5.62
C PHE A 50 6.03 -13.35 -4.16
N TYR A 51 7.22 -13.46 -3.56
CA TYR A 51 7.42 -13.81 -2.15
C TYR A 51 8.04 -12.63 -1.40
N CYS A 52 7.50 -12.32 -0.22
CA CYS A 52 8.08 -11.35 0.71
C CYS A 52 8.08 -11.92 2.14
N THR A 53 8.80 -11.24 3.04
CA THR A 53 8.76 -11.52 4.48
C THR A 53 8.11 -10.35 5.21
N THR A 54 7.28 -10.65 6.21
CA THR A 54 6.70 -9.64 7.11
C THR A 54 7.52 -9.45 8.39
N GLY A 55 8.70 -10.08 8.45
CA GLY A 55 9.61 -10.01 9.58
C GLY A 55 8.98 -10.54 10.87
N LYS A 56 8.98 -9.72 11.93
CA LYS A 56 8.44 -10.07 13.25
C LYS A 56 6.93 -10.32 13.24
N HIS A 57 6.19 -9.68 12.34
CA HIS A 57 4.73 -9.66 12.35
C HIS A 57 4.15 -10.68 11.35
N THR A 58 4.22 -11.96 11.70
CA THR A 58 3.77 -13.09 10.84
C THR A 58 2.29 -13.45 11.00
N GLY A 59 1.54 -12.69 11.80
CA GLY A 59 0.13 -12.92 12.07
C GLY A 59 -0.58 -11.67 12.61
N ARG A 60 -1.83 -11.81 13.02
CA ARG A 60 -2.64 -10.69 13.55
C ARG A 60 -2.16 -10.28 14.95
N SER A 61 -2.21 -8.98 15.23
CA SER A 61 -2.06 -8.42 16.58
C SER A 61 -3.41 -7.97 17.14
N PRO A 62 -4.28 -8.87 17.64
CA PRO A 62 -5.63 -8.51 18.06
C PRO A 62 -5.66 -7.48 19.20
N LYS A 63 -4.61 -7.40 20.02
CA LYS A 63 -4.48 -6.44 21.12
C LYS A 63 -4.20 -5.01 20.66
N ASP A 64 -3.79 -4.81 19.42
CA ASP A 64 -3.47 -3.49 18.85
C ASP A 64 -4.63 -2.93 18.00
N LYS A 65 -5.79 -3.61 17.99
CA LYS A 65 -6.99 -3.14 17.30
C LYS A 65 -7.82 -2.24 18.22
N PHE A 66 -8.09 -1.02 17.77
CA PHE A 66 -8.96 -0.06 18.44
C PHE A 66 -10.10 0.41 17.53
N VAL A 67 -11.15 0.95 18.14
CA VAL A 67 -12.27 1.61 17.45
C VAL A 67 -12.45 2.98 18.10
N VAL A 68 -12.55 4.03 17.28
CA VAL A 68 -12.80 5.39 17.78
C VAL A 68 -14.19 5.43 18.41
N ARG A 69 -14.28 5.83 19.68
CA ARG A 69 -15.55 6.01 20.37
C ARG A 69 -16.08 7.42 20.07
N THR A 70 -17.01 7.51 19.13
CA THR A 70 -17.70 8.75 18.77
C THR A 70 -19.22 8.53 18.76
N ALA A 71 -20.00 9.61 18.95
CA ALA A 71 -21.42 9.57 18.63
C ALA A 71 -21.56 9.25 17.13
N GLY A 72 -22.48 8.34 16.80
CA GLY A 72 -22.55 7.71 15.48
C GLY A 72 -22.60 8.72 14.34
N VAL A 73 -21.81 8.43 13.31
CA VAL A 73 -22.22 8.69 11.92
C VAL A 73 -23.19 7.58 11.54
#